data_AF-A0A9X2IHK4-F1
#
_entry.id   AF-A0A9X2IHK4-F1
#
_cell.length_a   1.000
_cell.length_b   1.000
_cell.length_c   1.000
_cell.angle_alpha   90.00
_cell.angle_beta   90.00
_cell.angle_gamma   90.00
#
_symmetry.space_group_name_H-M   'P 1'
#
loop_
_entity.id
_entity.type
_entity.pdbx_description
1 polymer ?
#
loop_
_entity_poly.entity_id
_entity_poly.type
_entity_poly.pdbx_seq_one_letter_code
_entity_poly.pdbx_strand_id
1 'polypeptide(L)'
;MNLFYDIVAPYMTTPRHVARYQNAISVTWPAVAGEVSLADFIALEGLRLYEPGLFRAIRSRKEEACGVSNHHNGNQNHEDRLKPFLDDVPVSRHDLAKVALQRLFPRLENMGYGGDWISRWDAERRVCIEAHFDTYFRLTLSDETLPTKIIEEMAKRADDSDFIKATMRTAAKTIRRSGKSMVPVYLDELTTHAASVDKEKVTAFLGALFEIHDEIDLDVDAERGFSGMANTSLRYHWLLRRVTRERFTPEERSNILVAAIQNAALGWLVDFASSAIGDHEEERKQGPKPNEDCLVQTSAIEPVRQLALDTIRTAAANGSLIGHQDLVYVLYRWRDLLGGDPTEVREWTGARILEDPSLVALARDFTGRSWSMGMGGFGSLGDRVSKATVVAQISDDTEIIDTEAFRARLEEISAGGKLDQDDLETVQTLLDAWDRKRAGKEGLFDR
;
A
#
# COMPACT_ATOMS: atom_id res chain seq x y z
N MET A 1 -17.06 26.88 -1.69
CA MET A 1 -18.47 26.48 -1.57
C MET A 1 -18.79 26.33 -0.10
N ASN A 2 -19.94 26.81 0.39
CA ASN A 2 -20.15 26.98 1.83
C ASN A 2 -21.22 26.01 2.36
N LEU A 3 -20.77 24.89 2.92
CA LEU A 3 -21.63 23.84 3.50
C LEU A 3 -22.58 24.36 4.57
N PHE A 4 -22.17 25.39 5.33
CA PHE A 4 -23.04 25.99 6.34
C PHE A 4 -24.28 26.62 5.72
N TYR A 5 -24.12 27.42 4.65
CA TYR A 5 -25.28 28.06 4.00
C TYR A 5 -26.12 27.07 3.19
N ASP A 6 -25.47 26.10 2.55
CA ASP A 6 -26.16 25.15 1.67
C ASP A 6 -26.93 24.08 2.47
N ILE A 7 -26.45 23.69 3.66
CA ILE A 7 -26.99 22.55 4.43
C ILE A 7 -27.54 22.98 5.77
N VAL A 8 -26.84 23.82 6.54
CA VAL A 8 -27.17 24.07 7.96
C VAL A 8 -28.14 25.23 8.13
N ALA A 9 -27.85 26.37 7.50
CA ALA A 9 -28.63 27.60 7.61
C ALA A 9 -30.14 27.43 7.29
N PRO A 10 -30.56 26.60 6.31
CA PRO A 10 -31.98 26.38 6.02
C PRO A 10 -32.78 25.80 7.19
N TYR A 11 -32.13 25.11 8.14
CA TYR A 11 -32.78 24.59 9.35
C TYR A 11 -32.82 25.60 10.51
N MET A 12 -32.05 26.69 10.45
CA MET A 12 -31.89 27.68 11.52
C MET A 12 -32.95 28.79 11.47
N THR A 13 -34.22 28.41 11.44
CA THR A 13 -35.34 29.34 11.32
C THR A 13 -35.69 30.08 12.61
N THR A 14 -35.22 29.61 13.78
CA THR A 14 -35.51 30.23 15.09
C THR A 14 -34.26 30.27 15.98
N PRO A 15 -34.17 31.21 16.94
CA PRO A 15 -33.09 31.22 17.94
C PRO A 15 -32.97 29.90 18.72
N ARG A 16 -34.10 29.21 18.94
CA ARG A 16 -34.12 27.90 19.61
C ARG A 16 -33.40 26.82 18.81
N HIS A 17 -33.51 26.84 17.47
CA HIS A 17 -32.77 25.92 16.61
C HIS A 17 -31.26 26.17 16.70
N VAL A 18 -30.85 27.45 16.69
CA VAL A 18 -29.44 27.82 16.85
C VAL A 18 -28.89 27.33 18.19
N ALA A 19 -29.60 27.58 19.29
CA ALA A 19 -29.18 27.14 20.62
C ALA A 19 -29.09 25.61 20.74
N ARG A 20 -30.07 24.87 20.20
CA ARG A 20 -30.05 23.40 20.18
C ARG A 20 -28.86 22.85 19.41
N TYR A 21 -28.55 23.46 18.26
CA TYR A 21 -27.44 23.06 17.41
C TYR A 21 -26.08 23.34 18.05
N GLN A 22 -25.91 24.54 18.62
CA GLN A 22 -24.72 24.91 19.38
C GLN A 22 -24.46 23.93 20.54
N ASN A 23 -25.51 23.60 21.30
CA ASN A 23 -25.38 22.64 22.42
C ASN A 23 -24.97 21.25 21.94
N ALA A 24 -25.55 20.77 20.83
CA ALA A 24 -25.17 19.47 20.26
C ALA A 24 -23.69 19.44 19.87
N ILE A 25 -23.22 20.43 19.11
CA ILE A 25 -21.82 20.52 18.67
C ILE A 25 -20.87 20.65 19.85
N SER A 26 -21.22 21.44 20.88
CA SER A 26 -20.36 21.62 22.06
C SER A 26 -20.05 20.32 22.79
N VAL A 27 -20.95 19.33 22.69
CA VAL A 27 -20.79 18.00 23.29
C VAL A 27 -20.09 17.03 22.35
N THR A 28 -20.41 17.04 21.06
CA THR A 28 -19.93 16.02 20.11
C THR A 28 -18.60 16.38 19.45
N TRP A 29 -18.33 17.67 19.19
CA TRP A 29 -17.10 18.11 18.52
C TRP A 29 -15.81 17.76 19.28
N PRO A 30 -15.70 17.95 20.61
CA PRO A 30 -14.44 17.69 21.31
C PRO A 30 -13.91 16.25 21.17
N ALA A 31 -14.80 15.27 20.94
CA ALA A 31 -14.43 13.86 20.79
C ALA A 31 -13.76 13.53 19.45
N VAL A 32 -14.02 14.34 18.41
CA VAL A 32 -13.55 14.11 17.04
C VAL A 32 -12.77 15.31 16.47
N ALA A 33 -12.51 16.33 17.28
CA ALA A 33 -11.81 17.53 16.87
C ALA A 33 -10.39 17.20 16.38
N GLY A 34 -10.09 17.59 15.14
CA GLY A 34 -8.84 17.26 14.45
C GLY A 34 -8.92 15.95 13.65
N GLU A 35 -9.83 15.05 14.02
CA GLU A 35 -9.95 13.72 13.41
C GLU A 35 -10.92 13.68 12.21
N VAL A 36 -11.66 14.77 11.97
CA VAL A 36 -12.63 14.92 10.87
C VAL A 36 -12.63 16.35 10.31
N SER A 37 -13.09 16.53 9.08
CA SER A 37 -13.39 17.85 8.51
C SER A 37 -14.45 18.56 9.35
N LEU A 38 -14.09 19.73 9.90
CA LEU A 38 -15.01 20.58 10.66
C LEU A 38 -16.26 20.92 9.85
N ALA A 39 -16.10 21.21 8.55
CA ALA A 39 -17.20 21.66 7.71
C ALA A 39 -18.20 20.53 7.44
N ASP A 40 -17.71 19.31 7.13
CA ASP A 40 -18.56 18.14 6.93
C ASP A 40 -19.21 17.71 8.25
N PHE A 41 -18.50 17.81 9.37
CA PHE A 41 -19.02 17.48 10.70
C PHE A 41 -20.18 18.40 11.11
N ILE A 42 -19.99 19.71 10.96
CA ILE A 42 -21.02 20.72 11.20
C ILE A 42 -22.25 20.43 10.34
N ALA A 43 -22.08 20.15 9.05
CA ALA A 43 -23.18 19.81 8.16
C ALA A 43 -23.92 18.52 8.60
N LEU A 44 -23.19 17.46 8.91
CA LEU A 44 -23.78 16.19 9.38
C LEU A 44 -24.49 16.33 10.72
N GLU A 45 -23.97 17.12 11.66
CA GLU A 45 -24.66 17.42 12.92
C GLU A 45 -25.98 18.17 12.67
N GLY A 46 -26.02 19.03 11.65
CA GLY A 46 -27.24 19.69 11.22
C GLY A 46 -28.28 18.68 10.74
N LEU A 47 -27.85 17.77 9.85
CA LEU A 47 -28.70 16.67 9.36
C LEU A 47 -29.13 15.75 10.50
N ARG A 48 -28.26 15.40 11.44
CA ARG A 48 -28.59 14.54 12.58
C ARG A 48 -29.73 15.10 13.44
N LEU A 49 -29.75 16.42 13.64
CA LEU A 49 -30.77 17.07 14.48
C LEU A 49 -32.07 17.38 13.75
N TYR A 50 -32.00 17.75 12.47
CA TYR A 50 -33.13 18.31 11.71
C TYR A 50 -33.63 17.43 10.56
N GLU A 51 -32.81 16.50 10.07
CA GLU A 51 -33.13 15.47 9.07
C GLU A 51 -32.64 14.06 9.48
N PRO A 52 -33.13 13.50 10.60
CA PRO A 52 -32.64 12.23 11.11
C PRO A 52 -32.87 11.04 10.15
N GLY A 53 -33.87 11.12 9.27
CA GLY A 53 -34.10 10.16 8.20
C GLY A 53 -32.94 10.08 7.23
N LEU A 54 -32.54 11.24 6.68
CA LEU A 54 -31.39 11.36 5.79
C LEU A 54 -30.09 10.92 6.48
N PHE A 55 -29.88 11.35 7.73
CA PHE A 55 -28.68 10.98 8.49
C PHE A 55 -28.55 9.46 8.67
N ARG A 56 -29.66 8.75 8.97
CA ARG A 56 -29.67 7.29 9.07
C ARG A 56 -29.40 6.63 7.72
N ALA A 57 -30.03 7.13 6.65
CA ALA A 57 -29.86 6.57 5.31
C ALA A 57 -28.41 6.68 4.83
N ILE A 58 -27.75 7.83 5.06
CA ILE A 58 -26.33 8.02 4.79
C ILE A 58 -25.51 6.99 5.59
N ARG A 59 -25.73 6.91 6.91
CA ARG A 59 -24.99 6.00 7.80
C ARG A 59 -25.05 4.54 7.36
N SER A 60 -26.21 4.06 6.89
CA SER A 60 -26.40 2.66 6.48
C SER A 60 -25.86 2.34 5.08
N ARG A 61 -25.50 3.34 4.28
CA ARG A 61 -25.15 3.20 2.86
C ARG A 61 -23.75 3.75 2.55
N LYS A 62 -22.77 3.46 3.42
CA LYS A 62 -21.37 3.89 3.30
C LYS A 62 -20.80 3.64 1.90
N GLU A 63 -20.90 2.39 1.42
CA GLU A 63 -20.35 1.97 0.12
C GLU A 63 -21.05 2.62 -1.09
N GLU A 64 -22.27 3.13 -0.93
CA GLU A 64 -22.99 3.84 -1.99
C GLU A 64 -22.68 5.35 -1.98
N ALA A 65 -22.37 5.90 -0.80
CA ALA A 65 -22.11 7.31 -0.57
C ALA A 65 -20.64 7.71 -0.82
N CYS A 66 -19.67 6.91 -0.36
CA CYS A 66 -18.25 7.26 -0.36
C CYS A 66 -17.52 6.93 -1.68
N GLY A 67 -16.35 7.55 -1.90
CA GLY A 67 -15.48 7.28 -3.06
C GLY A 67 -15.75 8.17 -4.28
N VAL A 68 -15.44 7.67 -5.47
CA VAL A 68 -15.69 8.35 -6.76
C VAL A 68 -16.58 7.49 -7.65
N SER A 69 -17.33 8.14 -8.54
CA SER A 69 -18.19 7.42 -9.48
C SER A 69 -17.34 6.78 -10.58
N ASN A 70 -17.32 5.44 -10.65
CA ASN A 70 -16.72 4.73 -11.76
C ASN A 70 -17.59 4.91 -13.01
N HIS A 71 -17.07 5.61 -14.02
CA HIS A 71 -17.74 5.84 -15.31
C HIS A 71 -18.08 4.56 -16.11
N HIS A 72 -17.72 3.37 -15.61
CA HIS A 72 -18.05 2.09 -16.22
C HIS A 72 -19.51 1.66 -16.04
N ASN A 73 -20.27 2.26 -15.11
CA ASN A 73 -21.72 2.08 -15.06
C ASN A 73 -22.42 3.14 -15.93
N GLY A 74 -22.27 2.99 -17.25
CA GLY A 74 -23.18 3.63 -18.17
C GLY A 74 -24.61 3.22 -17.85
N ASN A 75 -25.51 4.20 -17.77
CA ASN A 75 -26.96 4.07 -17.79
C ASN A 75 -27.77 4.06 -16.47
N GLN A 76 -27.19 4.34 -15.30
CA GLN A 76 -28.01 4.68 -14.11
C GLN A 76 -28.26 6.19 -14.04
N ASN A 77 -29.53 6.59 -14.03
CA ASN A 77 -29.92 8.00 -13.92
C ASN A 77 -29.44 8.56 -12.57
N HIS A 78 -28.86 9.77 -12.57
CA HIS A 78 -28.35 10.45 -11.37
C HIS A 78 -29.41 10.51 -10.26
N GLU A 79 -30.69 10.72 -10.62
CA GLU A 79 -31.78 10.72 -9.65
C GLU A 79 -32.00 9.36 -8.98
N ASP A 80 -31.76 8.24 -9.68
CA ASP A 80 -31.96 6.89 -9.14
C ASP A 80 -30.94 6.57 -8.05
N ARG A 81 -29.76 7.19 -8.09
CA ARG A 81 -28.71 7.04 -7.07
C ARG A 81 -29.04 7.78 -5.78
N LEU A 82 -29.82 8.85 -5.86
CA LEU A 82 -30.23 9.66 -4.71
C LEU A 82 -31.49 9.11 -4.03
N LYS A 83 -32.40 8.47 -4.79
CA LYS A 83 -33.66 7.92 -4.27
C LYS A 83 -33.51 7.13 -2.97
N PRO A 84 -32.57 6.17 -2.83
CA PRO A 84 -32.46 5.34 -1.63
C PRO A 84 -32.08 6.12 -0.36
N PHE A 85 -31.60 7.36 -0.50
CA PHE A 85 -31.28 8.25 0.62
C PHE A 85 -32.46 9.15 1.01
N LEU A 86 -33.48 9.27 0.16
CA LEU A 86 -34.61 10.19 0.31
C LEU A 86 -35.88 9.52 0.85
N ASP A 87 -35.89 8.20 1.01
CA ASP A 87 -37.07 7.41 1.41
C ASP A 87 -37.71 7.90 2.73
N ASP A 88 -36.87 8.26 3.70
CA ASP A 88 -37.26 8.76 5.02
C ASP A 88 -37.32 10.30 5.11
N VAL A 89 -37.18 11.01 3.99
CA VAL A 89 -37.15 12.48 3.93
C VAL A 89 -38.49 13.02 3.40
N PRO A 90 -39.10 14.03 4.05
CA PRO A 90 -40.31 14.67 3.52
C PRO A 90 -40.09 15.22 2.11
N VAL A 91 -41.06 15.00 1.21
CA VAL A 91 -40.99 15.44 -0.20
C VAL A 91 -40.67 16.93 -0.33
N SER A 92 -41.22 17.77 0.56
CA SER A 92 -40.96 19.21 0.58
C SER A 92 -39.50 19.60 0.88
N ARG A 93 -38.68 18.65 1.34
CA ARG A 93 -37.27 18.85 1.70
C ARG A 93 -36.30 18.04 0.81
N HIS A 94 -36.82 17.34 -0.20
CA HIS A 94 -36.00 16.54 -1.11
C HIS A 94 -34.91 17.36 -1.79
N ASP A 95 -35.21 18.57 -2.27
CA ASP A 95 -34.20 19.39 -2.95
C ASP A 95 -33.04 19.76 -2.02
N LEU A 96 -33.34 20.13 -0.77
CA LEU A 96 -32.33 20.42 0.23
C LEU A 96 -31.50 19.17 0.58
N ALA A 97 -32.15 18.01 0.71
CA ALA A 97 -31.47 16.74 0.95
C ALA A 97 -30.56 16.32 -0.21
N LYS A 98 -31.00 16.50 -1.46
CA LYS A 98 -30.19 16.26 -2.66
C LYS A 98 -28.94 17.14 -2.66
N VAL A 99 -29.08 18.43 -2.36
CA VAL A 99 -27.94 19.35 -2.23
C VAL A 99 -26.99 18.87 -1.14
N ALA A 100 -27.49 18.48 0.03
CA ALA A 100 -26.64 18.00 1.13
C ALA A 100 -25.83 16.75 0.74
N LEU A 101 -26.50 15.77 0.10
CA LEU A 101 -25.88 14.54 -0.38
C LEU A 101 -24.77 14.83 -1.39
N GLN A 102 -25.04 15.65 -2.40
CA GLN A 102 -24.07 16.01 -3.44
C GLN A 102 -22.84 16.72 -2.85
N ARG A 103 -23.08 17.69 -1.97
CA ARG A 103 -22.02 18.50 -1.34
C ARG A 103 -21.10 17.69 -0.43
N LEU A 104 -21.68 16.80 0.38
CA LEU A 104 -20.94 15.95 1.32
C LEU A 104 -20.30 14.75 0.61
N PHE A 105 -20.95 14.23 -0.43
CA PHE A 105 -20.55 13.01 -1.14
C PHE A 105 -20.44 13.27 -2.64
N PRO A 106 -19.27 13.72 -3.12
CA PRO A 106 -19.04 14.06 -4.53
C PRO A 106 -19.33 12.91 -5.50
N ARG A 107 -19.25 11.65 -5.04
CA ARG A 107 -19.70 10.47 -5.80
C ARG A 107 -21.13 10.60 -6.30
N LEU A 108 -22.01 11.24 -5.52
CA LEU A 108 -23.42 11.43 -5.83
C LEU A 108 -23.67 12.65 -6.73
N GLU A 109 -22.64 13.40 -7.10
CA GLU A 109 -22.75 14.42 -8.14
C GLU A 109 -22.77 13.82 -9.55
N ASN A 110 -23.15 14.65 -10.52
CA ASN A 110 -23.10 14.29 -11.94
C ASN A 110 -21.72 14.58 -12.58
N MET A 111 -20.73 14.98 -11.79
CA MET A 111 -19.37 15.26 -12.23
C MET A 111 -18.42 14.12 -11.83
N GLY A 112 -17.49 13.79 -12.73
CA GLY A 112 -16.39 12.87 -12.44
C GLY A 112 -15.23 13.59 -11.76
N TYR A 113 -14.63 12.95 -10.76
CA TYR A 113 -13.47 13.47 -10.04
C TYR A 113 -12.27 12.54 -10.21
N GLY A 114 -11.11 13.12 -10.52
CA GLY A 114 -9.83 12.40 -10.65
C GLY A 114 -9.14 12.17 -9.30
N GLY A 115 -7.99 11.47 -9.33
CA GLY A 115 -7.24 11.07 -8.13
C GLY A 115 -6.74 12.22 -7.25
N ASP A 116 -6.45 13.39 -7.82
CA ASP A 116 -6.01 14.58 -7.06
C ASP A 116 -7.08 15.06 -6.06
N TRP A 117 -8.36 14.93 -6.42
CA TRP A 117 -9.47 15.28 -5.54
C TRP A 117 -9.57 14.32 -4.36
N ILE A 118 -9.39 13.02 -4.60
CA ILE A 118 -9.41 11.99 -3.55
C ILE A 118 -8.30 12.28 -2.54
N SER A 119 -7.08 12.51 -3.02
CA SER A 119 -5.91 12.81 -2.17
C SER A 119 -6.16 14.05 -1.29
N ARG A 120 -6.78 15.08 -1.86
CA ARG A 120 -7.14 16.29 -1.13
C ARG A 120 -8.22 16.04 -0.08
N TRP A 121 -9.28 15.33 -0.44
CA TRP A 121 -10.38 15.05 0.49
C TRP A 121 -9.95 14.13 1.63
N ASP A 122 -9.01 13.23 1.37
CA ASP A 122 -8.37 12.39 2.38
C ASP A 122 -7.56 13.24 3.37
N ALA A 123 -6.70 14.14 2.86
CA ALA A 123 -5.95 15.08 3.71
C ALA A 123 -6.87 16.03 4.51
N GLU A 124 -8.01 16.44 3.95
CA GLU A 124 -9.03 17.22 4.62
C GLU A 124 -9.93 16.37 5.55
N ARG A 125 -9.74 15.05 5.59
CA ARG A 125 -10.50 14.05 6.36
C ARG A 125 -12.01 14.13 6.13
N ARG A 126 -12.41 14.32 4.89
CA ARG A 126 -13.82 14.50 4.50
C ARG A 126 -14.64 13.22 4.68
N VAL A 127 -15.93 13.38 4.91
CA VAL A 127 -16.86 12.25 5.14
C VAL A 127 -16.97 11.32 3.92
N CYS A 128 -16.72 11.83 2.71
CA CYS A 128 -16.78 11.02 1.50
C CYS A 128 -15.66 9.98 1.36
N ILE A 129 -14.64 10.01 2.22
CA ILE A 129 -13.55 9.03 2.25
C ILE A 129 -13.92 7.90 3.20
N GLU A 130 -13.89 6.66 2.71
CA GLU A 130 -14.35 5.49 3.45
C GLU A 130 -13.60 5.27 4.77
N ALA A 131 -12.31 5.59 4.82
CA ALA A 131 -11.49 5.47 6.02
C ALA A 131 -12.01 6.36 7.17
N HIS A 132 -12.43 7.59 6.85
CA HIS A 132 -12.85 8.59 7.84
C HIS A 132 -14.34 8.53 8.17
N PHE A 133 -15.16 7.93 7.29
CA PHE A 133 -16.62 7.92 7.39
C PHE A 133 -17.14 7.47 8.77
N ASP A 134 -16.63 6.35 9.30
CA ASP A 134 -17.11 5.80 10.57
C ASP A 134 -16.89 6.73 11.77
N THR A 135 -15.81 7.52 11.77
CA THR A 135 -15.48 8.48 12.83
C THR A 135 -16.59 9.53 12.99
N TYR A 136 -17.20 9.98 11.90
CA TYR A 136 -18.31 10.94 11.92
C TYR A 136 -19.57 10.39 12.62
N PHE A 137 -19.85 9.09 12.50
CA PHE A 137 -21.09 8.49 13.01
C PHE A 137 -20.92 7.81 14.38
N ARG A 138 -19.72 7.33 14.70
CA ARG A 138 -19.40 6.68 15.98
C ARG A 138 -18.92 7.66 17.04
N LEU A 139 -18.38 8.81 16.63
CA LEU A 139 -17.70 9.78 17.50
C LEU A 139 -16.50 9.18 18.25
N THR A 140 -15.89 8.16 17.65
CA THR A 140 -14.67 7.49 18.12
C THR A 140 -13.83 7.13 16.91
N LEU A 141 -12.51 7.19 17.04
CA LEU A 141 -11.60 6.68 16.01
C LEU A 141 -11.82 5.18 15.80
N SER A 142 -11.67 4.74 14.55
CA SER A 142 -11.63 3.32 14.21
C SER A 142 -10.25 2.76 14.52
N ASP A 143 -10.17 1.46 14.82
CA ASP A 143 -8.89 0.73 14.90
C ASP A 143 -8.14 0.69 13.55
N GLU A 144 -8.80 1.17 12.49
CA GLU A 144 -8.28 1.27 11.12
C GLU A 144 -7.79 2.68 10.76
N THR A 145 -7.85 3.65 11.70
CA THR A 145 -7.51 5.06 11.48
C THR A 145 -6.44 5.53 12.45
N LEU A 146 -5.47 6.31 11.96
CA LEU A 146 -4.42 6.87 12.81
C LEU A 146 -4.83 8.25 13.35
N PRO A 147 -4.65 8.54 14.66
CA PRO A 147 -4.89 9.87 15.20
C PRO A 147 -4.01 10.93 14.53
N THR A 148 -4.56 12.12 14.20
CA THR A 148 -3.80 13.19 13.52
C THR A 148 -2.57 13.59 14.30
N LYS A 149 -2.68 13.62 15.62
CA LYS A 149 -1.60 14.04 16.52
C LYS A 149 -0.34 13.18 16.36
N ILE A 150 -0.49 11.90 16.01
CA ILE A 150 0.66 11.03 15.76
C ILE A 150 1.38 11.47 14.49
N ILE A 151 0.65 11.75 13.41
CA ILE A 151 1.22 12.27 12.16
C ILE A 151 1.89 13.63 12.36
N GLU A 152 1.24 14.54 13.10
CA GLU A 152 1.82 15.84 13.45
C GLU A 152 3.10 15.69 14.28
N GLU A 153 3.14 14.75 15.23
CA GLU A 153 4.34 14.47 16.03
C GLU A 153 5.46 13.88 15.16
N MET A 154 5.14 12.93 14.27
CA MET A 154 6.09 12.37 13.31
C MET A 154 6.65 13.42 12.36
N ALA A 155 5.81 14.31 11.84
CA ALA A 155 6.24 15.42 10.99
C ALA A 155 7.13 16.41 11.75
N LYS A 156 6.75 16.74 12.99
CA LYS A 156 7.50 17.66 13.85
C LYS A 156 8.88 17.11 14.20
N ARG A 157 8.98 15.81 14.48
CA ARG A 157 10.21 15.09 14.87
C ARG A 157 10.79 14.27 13.73
N ALA A 158 10.59 14.70 12.48
CA ALA A 158 10.99 13.94 11.30
C ALA A 158 12.53 13.78 11.17
N ASP A 159 13.30 14.61 11.86
CA ASP A 159 14.76 14.53 11.99
C ASP A 159 15.25 13.66 13.16
N ASP A 160 14.35 13.16 14.00
CA ASP A 160 14.64 12.23 15.09
C ASP A 160 14.53 10.78 14.57
N SER A 161 15.64 10.27 14.04
CA SER A 161 15.70 8.93 13.43
C SER A 161 15.24 7.83 14.39
N ASP A 162 15.64 7.89 15.66
CA ASP A 162 15.27 6.86 16.64
C ASP A 162 13.77 6.89 16.94
N PHE A 163 13.17 8.08 17.04
CA PHE A 163 11.73 8.21 17.20
C PHE A 163 10.94 7.65 16.02
N ILE A 164 11.32 7.99 14.78
CA ILE A 164 10.66 7.50 13.57
C ILE A 164 10.76 5.98 13.50
N LYS A 165 11.96 5.42 13.71
CA LYS A 165 12.20 3.98 13.70
C LYS A 165 11.39 3.25 14.77
N ALA A 166 11.41 3.74 16.02
CA ALA A 166 10.66 3.14 17.11
C ALA A 166 9.14 3.18 16.88
N THR A 167 8.64 4.28 16.32
CA THR A 167 7.22 4.45 15.99
C THR A 167 6.78 3.44 14.93
N MET A 168 7.52 3.32 13.82
CA MET A 168 7.19 2.38 12.75
C MET A 168 7.36 0.91 13.17
N ARG A 169 8.37 0.57 13.99
CA ARG A 169 8.50 -0.77 14.59
C ARG A 169 7.34 -1.10 15.54
N THR A 170 6.78 -0.09 16.21
CA THR A 170 5.56 -0.28 17.03
C THR A 170 4.33 -0.50 16.14
N ALA A 171 4.24 0.22 15.02
CA ALA A 171 3.19 0.03 14.03
C ALA A 171 3.22 -1.40 13.43
N ALA A 172 4.40 -1.92 13.12
CA ALA A 172 4.60 -3.29 12.62
C ALA A 172 4.11 -4.36 13.60
N LYS A 173 4.22 -4.11 14.91
CA LYS A 173 3.75 -5.03 15.97
C LYS A 173 2.26 -4.88 16.30
N THR A 174 1.61 -3.83 15.82
CA THR A 174 0.22 -3.52 16.16
C THR A 174 -0.70 -4.06 15.06
N ILE A 175 -1.42 -5.13 15.35
CA ILE A 175 -2.30 -5.81 14.38
C ILE A 175 -3.73 -5.27 14.48
N ARG A 176 -4.29 -4.88 13.34
CA ARG A 176 -5.66 -4.38 13.17
C ARG A 176 -6.67 -5.53 13.08
N ARG A 177 -7.96 -5.21 13.14
CA ARG A 177 -9.05 -6.21 12.98
C ARG A 177 -9.01 -6.90 11.62
N SER A 178 -8.50 -6.23 10.60
CA SER A 178 -8.28 -6.80 9.27
C SER A 178 -7.19 -7.89 9.23
N GLY A 179 -6.43 -8.10 10.30
CA GLY A 179 -5.28 -9.03 10.35
C GLY A 179 -3.98 -8.44 9.80
N LYS A 180 -4.04 -7.21 9.27
CA LYS A 180 -2.88 -6.43 8.81
C LYS A 180 -2.25 -5.64 9.97
N SER A 181 -0.98 -5.28 9.85
CA SER A 181 -0.33 -4.35 10.78
C SER A 181 -0.82 -2.91 10.56
N MET A 182 -0.36 -1.99 11.41
CA MET A 182 -0.58 -0.55 11.26
C MET A 182 0.38 0.09 10.24
N VAL A 183 1.43 -0.58 9.76
CA VAL A 183 2.44 -0.01 8.84
C VAL A 183 1.80 0.62 7.59
N PRO A 184 0.87 -0.05 6.87
CA PRO A 184 0.20 0.56 5.73
C PRO A 184 -0.53 1.86 6.08
N VAL A 185 -1.22 1.90 7.22
CA VAL A 185 -1.98 3.08 7.67
C VAL A 185 -1.04 4.25 7.93
N TYR A 186 0.08 3.99 8.61
CA TYR A 186 1.09 5.02 8.85
C TYR A 186 1.67 5.56 7.54
N LEU A 187 2.07 4.70 6.61
CA LEU A 187 2.67 5.13 5.35
C LEU A 187 1.67 5.87 4.45
N ASP A 188 0.41 5.43 4.40
CA ASP A 188 -0.64 6.07 3.63
C ASP A 188 -0.96 7.46 4.22
N GLU A 189 -1.13 7.58 5.54
CA GLU A 189 -1.36 8.87 6.21
C GLU A 189 -0.15 9.82 6.10
N LEU A 190 1.09 9.32 6.23
CA LEU A 190 2.31 10.11 6.01
C LEU A 190 2.40 10.60 4.56
N THR A 191 1.95 9.80 3.59
CA THR A 191 1.89 10.20 2.18
C THR A 191 0.84 11.28 1.98
N THR A 192 -0.37 11.09 2.52
CA THR A 192 -1.45 12.09 2.48
C THR A 192 -1.01 13.42 3.10
N HIS A 193 -0.29 13.37 4.21
CA HIS A 193 0.19 14.55 4.95
C HIS A 193 1.66 14.91 4.69
N ALA A 194 2.27 14.45 3.60
CA ALA A 194 3.69 14.63 3.27
C ALA A 194 4.17 16.10 3.30
N ALA A 195 3.28 17.05 3.01
CA ALA A 195 3.58 18.49 3.05
C ALA A 195 3.88 19.02 4.46
N SER A 196 3.47 18.29 5.51
CA SER A 196 3.72 18.65 6.92
C SER A 196 5.16 18.40 7.37
N VAL A 197 5.91 17.54 6.67
CA VAL A 197 7.33 17.30 6.96
C VAL A 197 8.15 18.46 6.43
N ASP A 198 8.81 19.23 7.29
CA ASP A 198 9.68 20.36 6.90
C ASP A 198 10.74 19.92 5.88
N LYS A 199 11.06 20.78 4.90
CA LYS A 199 11.97 20.42 3.79
C LYS A 199 13.34 19.98 4.30
N GLU A 200 13.84 20.63 5.34
CA GLU A 200 15.15 20.40 5.94
C GLU A 200 15.25 19.03 6.64
N LYS A 201 14.11 18.44 6.99
CA LYS A 201 14.03 17.15 7.70
C LYS A 201 13.87 15.95 6.76
N VAL A 202 13.55 16.18 5.48
CA VAL A 202 13.18 15.11 4.53
C VAL A 202 14.27 14.05 4.39
N THR A 203 15.55 14.43 4.32
CA THR A 203 16.65 13.47 4.21
C THR A 203 16.74 12.55 5.43
N ALA A 204 16.68 13.09 6.64
CA ALA A 204 16.73 12.32 7.88
C ALA A 204 15.49 11.42 8.02
N PHE A 205 14.32 11.94 7.69
CA PHE A 205 13.05 11.21 7.72
C PHE A 205 13.06 10.00 6.81
N LEU A 206 13.43 10.19 5.54
CA LEU A 206 13.53 9.10 4.57
C LEU A 206 14.62 8.11 4.97
N GLY A 207 15.80 8.60 5.41
CA GLY A 207 16.88 7.74 5.86
C GLY A 207 16.47 6.82 7.02
N ALA A 208 15.73 7.35 8.00
CA ALA A 208 15.21 6.58 9.12
C ALA A 208 14.24 5.47 8.68
N LEU A 209 13.34 5.76 7.73
CA LEU A 209 12.42 4.78 7.18
C LEU A 209 13.14 3.72 6.33
N PHE A 210 14.09 4.14 5.50
CA PHE A 210 14.85 3.27 4.60
C PHE A 210 15.72 2.27 5.37
N GLU A 211 16.27 2.69 6.52
CA GLU A 211 17.09 1.84 7.40
C GLU A 211 16.31 0.65 7.97
N ILE A 212 15.01 0.79 8.22
CA ILE A 212 14.19 -0.26 8.84
C ILE A 212 13.21 -0.94 7.87
N HIS A 213 13.31 -0.67 6.58
CA HIS A 213 12.34 -1.17 5.59
C HIS A 213 12.13 -2.68 5.71
N ASP A 214 13.21 -3.46 5.65
CA ASP A 214 13.13 -4.92 5.64
C ASP A 214 12.59 -5.48 6.97
N GLU A 215 12.66 -4.72 8.06
CA GLU A 215 12.08 -5.11 9.36
C GLU A 215 10.55 -4.91 9.41
N ILE A 216 10.02 -4.00 8.60
CA ILE A 216 8.61 -3.60 8.63
C ILE A 216 7.86 -3.96 7.33
N ASP A 217 8.56 -4.52 6.33
CA ASP A 217 7.93 -5.05 5.13
C ASP A 217 7.37 -6.45 5.39
N LEU A 218 6.10 -6.49 5.81
CA LEU A 218 5.44 -7.71 6.25
C LEU A 218 4.54 -8.29 5.14
N ASP A 219 4.70 -9.57 4.82
CA ASP A 219 3.85 -10.28 3.83
C ASP A 219 2.35 -10.22 4.18
N VAL A 220 2.00 -10.10 5.47
CA VAL A 220 0.60 -9.94 5.91
C VAL A 220 -0.03 -8.61 5.44
N ASP A 221 0.80 -7.60 5.18
CA ASP A 221 0.35 -6.27 4.78
C ASP A 221 0.17 -6.13 3.26
N ALA A 222 0.85 -6.97 2.48
CA ALA A 222 0.74 -7.00 1.03
C ALA A 222 -0.72 -7.16 0.59
N GLU A 223 -1.16 -6.32 -0.35
CA GLU A 223 -2.45 -6.51 -0.99
C GLU A 223 -2.41 -7.74 -1.90
N ARG A 224 -3.46 -8.56 -1.83
CA ARG A 224 -3.55 -9.83 -2.57
C ARG A 224 -4.76 -9.84 -3.50
N GLY A 225 -4.68 -10.66 -4.55
CA GLY A 225 -5.76 -10.87 -5.52
C GLY A 225 -5.65 -9.96 -6.75
N PHE A 226 -6.67 -10.01 -7.61
CA PHE A 226 -6.65 -9.43 -8.97
C PHE A 226 -6.38 -7.91 -9.04
N SER A 227 -6.55 -7.18 -7.93
CA SER A 227 -6.33 -5.73 -7.86
C SER A 227 -5.38 -5.31 -6.74
N GLY A 228 -4.79 -6.27 -6.01
CA GLY A 228 -3.84 -5.98 -4.93
C GLY A 228 -2.45 -5.73 -5.51
N MET A 229 -2.02 -4.48 -5.52
CA MET A 229 -0.70 -4.09 -6.03
C MET A 229 0.17 -3.41 -4.96
N ALA A 230 -0.43 -2.97 -3.84
CA ALA A 230 0.32 -2.23 -2.84
C ALA A 230 1.00 -3.15 -1.82
N ASN A 231 2.32 -3.04 -1.72
CA ASN A 231 3.16 -3.55 -0.62
C ASN A 231 3.89 -2.39 0.06
N THR A 232 4.82 -2.68 0.97
CA THR A 232 5.58 -1.65 1.69
C THR A 232 6.51 -0.88 0.77
N SER A 233 7.25 -1.57 -0.10
CA SER A 233 8.17 -0.95 -1.06
C SER A 233 7.45 0.05 -1.97
N LEU A 234 6.27 -0.32 -2.47
CA LEU A 234 5.47 0.58 -3.32
C LEU A 234 4.98 1.81 -2.55
N ARG A 235 4.59 1.64 -1.28
CA ARG A 235 4.21 2.77 -0.40
C ARG A 235 5.41 3.67 -0.10
N TYR A 236 6.60 3.13 0.06
CA TYR A 236 7.83 3.92 0.18
C TYR A 236 8.07 4.74 -1.11
N HIS A 237 7.88 4.17 -2.29
CA HIS A 237 7.95 4.91 -3.56
C HIS A 237 6.93 6.04 -3.66
N TRP A 238 5.70 5.82 -3.20
CA TRP A 238 4.69 6.88 -3.15
C TRP A 238 5.07 7.99 -2.18
N LEU A 239 5.47 7.62 -0.95
CA LEU A 239 5.86 8.56 0.08
C LEU A 239 7.07 9.39 -0.36
N LEU A 240 8.15 8.76 -0.82
CA LEU A 240 9.37 9.46 -1.23
C LEU A 240 9.06 10.42 -2.39
N ARG A 241 8.23 10.02 -3.36
CA ARG A 241 7.84 10.90 -4.47
C ARG A 241 7.00 12.06 -3.96
N ARG A 242 6.09 11.80 -3.01
CA ARG A 242 5.21 12.83 -2.45
C ARG A 242 5.96 13.86 -1.59
N VAL A 243 6.95 13.44 -0.81
CA VAL A 243 7.77 14.36 0.00
C VAL A 243 8.87 15.04 -0.82
N THR A 244 9.18 14.61 -2.05
CA THR A 244 10.25 15.19 -2.87
C THR A 244 9.82 15.86 -4.18
N ARG A 245 9.00 15.22 -5.03
CA ARG A 245 8.82 15.54 -6.46
C ARG A 245 8.42 16.99 -6.73
N GLU A 246 7.43 17.51 -6.00
CA GLU A 246 6.90 18.87 -6.18
C GLU A 246 7.55 19.90 -5.22
N ARG A 247 8.50 19.45 -4.39
CA ARG A 247 9.06 20.25 -3.29
C ARG A 247 10.52 20.64 -3.53
N PHE A 248 11.21 19.94 -4.41
CA PHE A 248 12.63 20.13 -4.70
C PHE A 248 12.89 20.09 -6.21
N THR A 249 13.97 20.72 -6.65
CA THR A 249 14.48 20.53 -8.00
C THR A 249 14.95 19.08 -8.20
N PRO A 250 15.06 18.58 -9.45
CA PRO A 250 15.58 17.23 -9.71
C PRO A 250 16.97 16.97 -9.12
N GLU A 251 17.83 17.99 -9.08
CA GLU A 251 19.18 17.91 -8.50
C GLU A 251 19.12 17.77 -6.98
N GLU A 252 18.40 18.65 -6.29
CA GLU A 252 18.20 18.59 -4.84
C GLU A 252 17.56 17.26 -4.42
N ARG A 253 16.54 16.80 -5.15
CA ARG A 253 15.89 15.50 -4.93
C ARG A 253 16.89 14.35 -5.04
N SER A 254 17.70 14.36 -6.10
CA SER A 254 18.74 13.35 -6.29
C SER A 254 19.70 13.31 -5.10
N ASN A 255 20.18 14.46 -4.64
CA ASN A 255 21.09 14.56 -3.50
C ASN A 255 20.44 14.08 -2.20
N ILE A 256 19.18 14.44 -1.96
CA ILE A 256 18.40 14.00 -0.79
C ILE A 256 18.26 12.48 -0.77
N LEU A 257 17.86 11.87 -1.89
CA LEU A 257 17.62 10.43 -1.95
C LEU A 257 18.93 9.63 -1.87
N VAL A 258 19.99 10.07 -2.54
CA VAL A 258 21.33 9.45 -2.44
C VAL A 258 21.86 9.51 -1.00
N ALA A 259 21.62 10.60 -0.28
CA ALA A 259 22.00 10.70 1.13
C ALA A 259 21.14 9.79 2.02
N ALA A 260 19.83 9.67 1.75
CA ALA A 260 18.91 8.86 2.54
C ALA A 260 19.18 7.35 2.42
N ILE A 261 19.67 6.87 1.28
CA ILE A 261 19.92 5.43 1.05
C ILE A 261 21.23 4.91 1.66
N GLN A 262 22.10 5.77 2.22
CA GLN A 262 23.43 5.36 2.68
C GLN A 262 23.40 4.26 3.75
N ASN A 263 22.36 4.24 4.58
CA ASN A 263 22.14 3.21 5.60
C ASN A 263 20.84 2.43 5.35
N ALA A 264 20.37 2.38 4.10
CA ALA A 264 19.16 1.65 3.76
C ALA A 264 19.32 0.14 4.03
N ALA A 265 18.21 -0.50 4.40
CA ALA A 265 18.12 -1.94 4.45
C ALA A 265 18.36 -2.54 3.04
N LEU A 266 18.88 -3.77 2.98
CA LEU A 266 19.33 -4.40 1.73
C LEU A 266 18.18 -4.49 0.71
N GLY A 267 17.03 -5.02 1.11
CA GLY A 267 15.87 -5.18 0.23
C GLY A 267 15.43 -3.85 -0.38
N TRP A 268 15.29 -2.82 0.47
CA TRP A 268 14.96 -1.47 0.00
C TRP A 268 16.01 -0.86 -0.92
N LEU A 269 17.30 -0.97 -0.59
CA LEU A 269 18.37 -0.39 -1.40
C LEU A 269 18.39 -0.99 -2.80
N VAL A 270 18.20 -2.32 -2.90
CA VAL A 270 18.12 -3.04 -4.18
C VAL A 270 16.89 -2.61 -4.98
N ASP A 271 15.73 -2.48 -4.33
CA ASP A 271 14.51 -2.01 -4.98
C ASP A 271 14.62 -0.55 -5.48
N PHE A 272 15.17 0.33 -4.64
CA PHE A 272 15.45 1.72 -4.97
C PHE A 272 16.42 1.82 -6.15
N ALA A 273 17.54 1.11 -6.11
CA ALA A 273 18.53 1.12 -7.19
C ALA A 273 17.93 0.63 -8.51
N SER A 274 17.16 -0.45 -8.47
CA SER A 274 16.45 -1.00 -9.64
C SER A 274 15.48 0.02 -10.23
N SER A 275 14.70 0.69 -9.38
CA SER A 275 13.76 1.74 -9.81
C SER A 275 14.47 2.97 -10.35
N ALA A 276 15.58 3.39 -9.72
CA ALA A 276 16.37 4.53 -10.13
C ALA A 276 17.04 4.29 -11.48
N ILE A 277 17.61 3.10 -11.72
CA ILE A 277 18.19 2.71 -13.01
C ILE A 277 17.09 2.64 -14.08
N GLY A 278 15.99 1.96 -13.78
CA GLY A 278 14.84 1.83 -14.68
C GLY A 278 14.24 3.18 -15.09
N ASP A 279 14.33 4.22 -14.27
CA ASP A 279 13.87 5.56 -14.67
C ASP A 279 14.59 6.09 -15.93
N HIS A 280 15.83 5.66 -16.20
CA HIS A 280 16.66 6.11 -17.33
C HIS A 280 16.79 5.11 -18.49
N GLU A 281 16.20 3.92 -18.39
CA GLU A 281 16.30 2.89 -19.44
C GLU A 281 15.57 3.25 -20.73
N GLU A 282 16.27 3.14 -21.87
CA GLU A 282 15.71 3.41 -23.21
C GLU A 282 14.69 2.34 -23.63
N GLU A 283 14.90 1.09 -23.24
CA GLU A 283 14.10 -0.07 -23.67
C GLU A 283 12.73 -0.17 -22.97
N ARG A 284 12.42 0.75 -22.06
CA ARG A 284 11.10 0.81 -21.43
C ARG A 284 10.02 1.02 -22.48
N LYS A 285 8.84 0.41 -22.25
CA LYS A 285 7.68 0.53 -23.16
C LYS A 285 7.28 1.97 -23.49
N GLN A 286 7.57 2.92 -22.60
CA GLN A 286 7.25 4.34 -22.73
C GLN A 286 8.49 5.21 -22.96
N GLY A 287 9.66 4.59 -23.16
CA GLY A 287 10.96 5.24 -23.14
C GLY A 287 11.42 5.64 -21.73
N PRO A 288 12.57 6.35 -21.62
CA PRO A 288 13.07 6.87 -20.36
C PRO A 288 12.09 7.91 -19.80
N LYS A 289 12.03 8.03 -18.46
CA LYS A 289 11.19 9.05 -17.84
C LYS A 289 11.77 10.45 -18.08
N PRO A 290 10.92 11.49 -18.12
CA PRO A 290 11.38 12.87 -18.02
C PRO A 290 12.19 13.09 -16.74
N ASN A 291 13.16 13.99 -16.77
CA ASN A 291 14.03 14.29 -15.61
C ASN A 291 13.23 14.69 -14.36
N GLU A 292 12.09 15.37 -14.51
CA GLU A 292 11.20 15.71 -13.40
C GLU A 292 10.63 14.49 -12.66
N ASP A 293 10.55 13.33 -13.32
CA ASP A 293 9.95 12.10 -12.81
C ASP A 293 10.97 11.04 -12.37
N CYS A 294 12.25 11.21 -12.73
CA CYS A 294 13.33 10.31 -12.31
C CYS A 294 13.63 10.43 -10.81
N LEU A 295 13.85 9.31 -10.12
CA LEU A 295 14.25 9.32 -8.70
C LEU A 295 15.55 10.12 -8.50
N VAL A 296 16.58 9.78 -9.28
CA VAL A 296 17.90 10.42 -9.21
C VAL A 296 18.33 10.91 -10.60
N GLN A 297 19.28 11.84 -10.63
CA GLN A 297 19.90 12.28 -11.89
C GLN A 297 20.79 11.17 -12.47
N THR A 298 21.02 11.20 -13.78
CA THR A 298 21.86 10.22 -14.50
C THR A 298 23.27 10.11 -13.89
N SER A 299 23.83 11.23 -13.40
CA SER A 299 25.14 11.26 -12.73
C SER A 299 25.20 10.43 -11.44
N ALA A 300 24.07 10.21 -10.78
CA ALA A 300 23.98 9.45 -9.53
C ALA A 300 23.69 7.95 -9.75
N ILE A 301 23.42 7.52 -10.98
CA ILE A 301 23.06 6.12 -11.27
C ILE A 301 24.20 5.15 -10.96
N GLU A 302 25.43 5.45 -11.40
CA GLU A 302 26.57 4.56 -11.14
C GLU A 302 26.92 4.49 -9.64
N PRO A 303 26.99 5.61 -8.89
CA PRO A 303 27.14 5.55 -7.43
C PRO A 303 26.07 4.73 -6.71
N VAL A 304 24.79 4.87 -7.10
CA VAL A 304 23.68 4.10 -6.50
C VAL A 304 23.80 2.61 -6.81
N ARG A 305 24.12 2.27 -8.07
CA ARG A 305 24.36 0.88 -8.50
C ARG A 305 25.49 0.25 -7.70
N GLN A 306 26.61 0.95 -7.57
CA GLN A 306 27.77 0.45 -6.84
C GLN A 306 27.47 0.22 -5.35
N LEU A 307 26.74 1.15 -4.72
CA LEU A 307 26.31 1.00 -3.33
C LEU A 307 25.43 -0.25 -3.14
N ALA A 308 24.48 -0.49 -4.04
CA ALA A 308 23.64 -1.69 -4.01
C ALA A 308 24.46 -2.97 -4.18
N LEU A 309 25.36 -3.02 -5.17
CA LEU A 309 26.24 -4.17 -5.40
C LEU A 309 27.14 -4.47 -4.20
N ASP A 310 27.76 -3.46 -3.60
CA ASP A 310 28.63 -3.63 -2.45
C ASP A 310 27.86 -4.13 -1.22
N THR A 311 26.61 -3.70 -1.06
CA THR A 311 25.72 -4.16 0.02
C THR A 311 25.30 -5.62 -0.21
N ILE A 312 24.93 -6.01 -1.45
CA ILE A 312 24.64 -7.40 -1.80
C ILE A 312 25.86 -8.29 -1.53
N ARG A 313 27.04 -7.88 -2.01
CA ARG A 313 28.30 -8.61 -1.82
C ARG A 313 28.66 -8.77 -0.35
N THR A 314 28.44 -7.73 0.46
CA THR A 314 28.65 -7.79 1.91
C THR A 314 27.71 -8.79 2.56
N ALA A 315 26.42 -8.77 2.22
CA ALA A 315 25.44 -9.72 2.72
C ALA A 315 25.71 -11.16 2.25
N ALA A 316 26.18 -11.33 1.02
CA ALA A 316 26.58 -12.60 0.45
C ALA A 316 27.81 -13.19 1.16
N ALA A 317 28.79 -12.36 1.49
CA ALA A 317 30.03 -12.75 2.14
C ALA A 317 29.86 -13.05 3.64
N ASN A 318 29.00 -12.30 4.34
CA ASN A 318 28.74 -12.51 5.77
C ASN A 318 27.64 -13.56 6.03
N GLY A 319 27.03 -14.12 4.98
CA GLY A 319 26.02 -15.17 5.06
C GLY A 319 24.60 -14.68 5.38
N SER A 320 24.37 -13.38 5.54
CA SER A 320 23.02 -12.85 5.82
C SER A 320 22.08 -12.89 4.61
N LEU A 321 22.62 -12.92 3.38
CA LEU A 321 21.82 -12.91 2.16
C LEU A 321 20.89 -14.14 2.05
N ILE A 322 21.36 -15.34 2.42
CA ILE A 322 20.60 -16.59 2.27
C ILE A 322 19.32 -16.64 3.12
N GLY A 323 19.24 -15.84 4.18
CA GLY A 323 18.08 -15.75 5.07
C GLY A 323 17.21 -14.52 4.81
N HIS A 324 17.49 -13.75 3.75
CA HIS A 324 16.75 -12.54 3.43
C HIS A 324 15.38 -12.87 2.86
N GLN A 325 14.31 -12.21 3.32
CA GLN A 325 12.93 -12.51 2.90
C GLN A 325 12.70 -12.37 1.39
N ASP A 326 13.42 -11.45 0.75
CA ASP A 326 13.36 -11.19 -0.70
C ASP A 326 14.54 -11.83 -1.46
N LEU A 327 15.15 -12.91 -0.96
CA LEU A 327 16.36 -13.51 -1.54
C LEU A 327 16.27 -13.66 -3.06
N VAL A 328 15.21 -14.30 -3.57
CA VAL A 328 15.05 -14.56 -5.02
C VAL A 328 15.00 -13.26 -5.81
N TYR A 329 14.31 -12.23 -5.30
CA TYR A 329 14.27 -10.91 -5.94
C TYR A 329 15.67 -10.28 -5.97
N VAL A 330 16.40 -10.31 -4.85
CA VAL A 330 17.75 -9.76 -4.74
C VAL A 330 18.71 -10.49 -5.70
N LEU A 331 18.61 -11.81 -5.88
CA LEU A 331 19.45 -12.57 -6.81
C LEU A 331 19.24 -12.13 -8.27
N TYR A 332 17.99 -11.95 -8.70
CA TYR A 332 17.72 -11.42 -10.04
C TYR A 332 18.25 -10.00 -10.20
N ARG A 333 18.05 -9.14 -9.19
CA ARG A 333 18.56 -7.76 -9.23
C ARG A 333 20.07 -7.69 -9.20
N TRP A 334 20.76 -8.60 -8.51
CA TRP A 334 22.21 -8.68 -8.53
C TRP A 334 22.74 -8.88 -9.96
N ARG A 335 22.16 -9.84 -10.71
CA ARG A 335 22.48 -10.03 -12.14
C ARG A 335 22.18 -8.77 -12.95
N ASP A 336 21.00 -8.19 -12.78
CA ASP A 336 20.57 -7.01 -13.56
C ASP A 336 21.50 -5.81 -13.31
N LEU A 337 21.92 -5.59 -12.05
CA LEU A 337 22.87 -4.56 -11.66
C LEU A 337 24.27 -4.76 -12.26
N LEU A 338 24.63 -6.00 -12.64
CA LEU A 338 25.85 -6.34 -13.38
C LEU A 338 25.66 -6.31 -14.90
N GLY A 339 24.60 -5.64 -15.39
CA GLY A 339 24.32 -5.55 -16.82
C GLY A 339 23.87 -6.87 -17.44
N GLY A 340 23.26 -7.75 -16.64
CA GLY A 340 22.78 -9.05 -17.09
C GLY A 340 23.81 -10.17 -16.97
N ASP A 341 25.03 -9.91 -16.50
CA ASP A 341 26.05 -10.95 -16.29
C ASP A 341 25.68 -11.85 -15.09
N PRO A 342 25.41 -13.16 -15.32
CA PRO A 342 25.02 -14.06 -14.24
C PRO A 342 26.21 -14.67 -13.51
N THR A 343 27.45 -14.39 -13.91
CA THR A 343 28.64 -15.10 -13.41
C THR A 343 28.76 -15.04 -11.88
N GLU A 344 28.71 -13.84 -11.30
CA GLU A 344 28.89 -13.65 -9.86
C GLU A 344 27.75 -14.31 -9.04
N VAL A 345 26.50 -14.15 -9.50
CA VAL A 345 25.34 -14.74 -8.82
C VAL A 345 25.33 -16.27 -8.93
N ARG A 346 25.75 -16.84 -10.07
CA ARG A 346 25.86 -18.30 -10.27
C ARG A 346 26.96 -18.93 -9.45
N GLU A 347 28.11 -18.25 -9.35
CA GLU A 347 29.19 -18.70 -8.47
C GLU A 347 28.72 -18.75 -7.01
N TRP A 348 28.01 -17.71 -6.56
CA TRP A 348 27.47 -17.67 -5.20
C TRP A 348 26.41 -18.75 -4.97
N THR A 349 25.39 -18.86 -5.82
CA THR A 349 24.33 -19.89 -5.66
C THR A 349 24.88 -21.30 -5.81
N GLY A 350 25.84 -21.52 -6.72
CA GLY A 350 26.54 -22.79 -6.90
C GLY A 350 27.29 -23.25 -5.64
N ALA A 351 27.86 -22.33 -4.88
CA ALA A 351 28.46 -22.66 -3.58
C ALA A 351 27.39 -23.00 -2.52
N ARG A 352 26.24 -22.30 -2.54
CA ARG A 352 25.15 -22.49 -1.56
C ARG A 352 24.40 -23.81 -1.74
N ILE A 353 24.20 -24.29 -2.96
CA ILE A 353 23.49 -25.58 -3.19
C ILE A 353 24.24 -26.82 -2.66
N LEU A 354 25.51 -26.66 -2.32
CA LEU A 354 26.33 -27.71 -1.72
C LEU A 354 26.14 -27.81 -0.19
N GLU A 355 25.54 -26.80 0.43
CA GLU A 355 25.31 -26.72 1.87
C GLU A 355 23.84 -27.05 2.16
N ASP A 356 23.56 -28.16 2.85
CA ASP A 356 22.17 -28.61 3.10
C ASP A 356 21.26 -27.51 3.70
N PRO A 357 21.68 -26.71 4.71
CA PRO A 357 20.81 -25.63 5.24
C PRO A 357 20.50 -24.53 4.21
N SER A 358 21.50 -24.14 3.41
CA SER A 358 21.35 -23.12 2.37
C SER A 358 20.47 -23.64 1.22
N LEU A 359 20.58 -24.92 0.90
CA LEU A 359 19.76 -25.59 -0.10
C LEU A 359 18.28 -25.63 0.30
N VAL A 360 17.99 -25.90 1.58
CA VAL A 360 16.61 -25.86 2.11
C VAL A 360 16.07 -24.42 2.13
N ALA A 361 16.88 -23.43 2.50
CA ALA A 361 16.49 -22.02 2.44
C ALA A 361 16.11 -21.59 1.02
N LEU A 362 16.95 -21.93 0.02
CA LEU A 362 16.62 -21.71 -1.39
C LEU A 362 15.34 -22.44 -1.80
N ALA A 363 15.14 -23.68 -1.34
CA ALA A 363 13.93 -24.42 -1.65
C ALA A 363 12.66 -23.72 -1.13
N ARG A 364 12.74 -23.16 0.06
CA ARG A 364 11.67 -22.37 0.68
C ARG A 364 11.35 -21.13 -0.16
N ASP A 365 12.36 -20.35 -0.53
CA ASP A 365 12.15 -19.07 -1.22
C ASP A 365 11.72 -19.24 -2.69
N PHE A 366 12.15 -20.33 -3.34
CA PHE A 366 11.62 -20.70 -4.65
C PHE A 366 10.21 -21.32 -4.59
N THR A 367 9.63 -21.52 -3.40
CA THR A 367 8.27 -21.99 -3.22
C THR A 367 7.32 -20.81 -2.96
N GLY A 368 6.54 -20.44 -3.96
CA GLY A 368 5.58 -19.34 -3.87
C GLY A 368 4.12 -19.79 -3.76
N ARG A 369 3.22 -18.82 -3.65
CA ARG A 369 1.77 -19.03 -3.76
C ARG A 369 1.21 -18.17 -4.88
N SER A 370 0.44 -18.79 -5.77
CA SER A 370 -0.36 -18.10 -6.77
C SER A 370 -1.82 -18.12 -6.35
N TRP A 371 -2.55 -17.03 -6.62
CA TRP A 371 -3.96 -16.91 -6.31
C TRP A 371 -4.76 -16.90 -7.60
N SER A 372 -5.72 -17.81 -7.72
CA SER A 372 -6.67 -17.82 -8.83
C SER A 372 -8.10 -17.64 -8.33
N MET A 373 -8.92 -16.99 -9.15
CA MET A 373 -10.36 -16.85 -8.90
C MET A 373 -11.11 -17.31 -10.16
N GLY A 374 -12.14 -18.13 -9.98
CA GLY A 374 -13.03 -18.53 -11.06
C GLY A 374 -13.89 -17.36 -11.52
N MET A 375 -13.52 -16.70 -12.62
CA MET A 375 -14.42 -15.78 -13.31
C MET A 375 -15.54 -16.62 -13.97
N GLY A 376 -16.66 -16.79 -13.28
CA GLY A 376 -17.83 -17.50 -13.82
C GLY A 376 -18.22 -16.94 -15.20
N GLY A 377 -18.09 -17.76 -16.24
CA GLY A 377 -18.48 -17.43 -17.61
C GLY A 377 -19.86 -17.97 -17.98
N PHE A 378 -20.58 -17.24 -18.84
CA PHE A 378 -21.84 -17.58 -19.54
C PHE A 378 -22.69 -18.69 -18.88
N GLY A 379 -23.42 -18.34 -17.83
CA GLY A 379 -24.45 -19.20 -17.23
C GLY A 379 -23.96 -20.17 -16.15
N SER A 380 -22.66 -20.18 -15.82
CA SER A 380 -22.14 -20.90 -14.65
C SER A 380 -21.82 -19.95 -13.49
N LEU A 381 -22.37 -20.26 -12.31
CA LEU A 381 -21.99 -19.63 -11.04
C LEU A 381 -20.57 -20.09 -10.67
N GLY A 382 -19.56 -19.40 -11.20
CA GLY A 382 -18.16 -19.65 -10.83
C GLY A 382 -17.93 -19.41 -9.34
N ASP A 383 -17.13 -20.26 -8.71
CA ASP A 383 -16.65 -20.09 -7.34
C ASP A 383 -15.77 -18.83 -7.28
N ARG A 384 -16.32 -17.76 -6.66
CA ARG A 384 -15.68 -16.44 -6.53
C ARG A 384 -14.70 -16.36 -5.36
N VAL A 385 -14.42 -17.47 -4.68
CA VAL A 385 -13.43 -17.52 -3.61
C VAL A 385 -12.05 -17.69 -4.23
N SER A 386 -11.13 -16.78 -3.91
CA SER A 386 -9.72 -16.90 -4.30
C SER A 386 -9.12 -18.16 -3.68
N LYS A 387 -8.60 -19.06 -4.51
CA LYS A 387 -7.87 -20.26 -4.06
C LYS A 387 -6.37 -20.02 -4.20
N ALA A 388 -5.61 -20.34 -3.15
CA ALA A 388 -4.16 -20.34 -3.19
C ALA A 388 -3.65 -21.68 -3.71
N THR A 389 -2.73 -21.63 -4.67
CA THR A 389 -2.03 -22.79 -5.19
C THR A 389 -0.54 -22.60 -4.94
N VAL A 390 0.12 -23.61 -4.39
CA VAL A 390 1.58 -23.62 -4.24
C VAL A 390 2.22 -23.77 -5.62
N VAL A 391 3.18 -22.90 -5.94
CA VAL A 391 3.86 -22.82 -7.25
C VAL A 391 5.37 -22.71 -7.08
N ALA A 392 6.11 -23.22 -8.07
CA ALA A 392 7.56 -23.06 -8.13
C ALA A 392 7.92 -21.72 -8.82
N GLN A 393 8.53 -20.81 -8.07
CA GLN A 393 9.02 -19.49 -8.51
C GLN A 393 10.40 -19.60 -9.19
N ILE A 394 10.69 -20.74 -9.80
CA ILE A 394 11.90 -20.99 -10.56
C ILE A 394 11.53 -21.46 -11.96
N SER A 395 12.26 -20.99 -12.97
CA SER A 395 12.14 -21.45 -14.35
C SER A 395 13.36 -22.30 -14.70
N ASP A 396 13.21 -23.26 -15.61
CA ASP A 396 14.29 -24.17 -15.99
C ASP A 396 15.44 -23.44 -16.71
N ASP A 397 15.15 -22.30 -17.34
CA ASP A 397 16.06 -21.43 -18.07
C ASP A 397 16.59 -20.24 -17.23
N THR A 398 16.39 -20.27 -15.91
CA THR A 398 16.87 -19.17 -15.06
C THR A 398 18.40 -19.07 -15.07
N GLU A 399 18.90 -17.84 -15.06
CA GLU A 399 20.34 -17.57 -15.11
C GLU A 399 20.97 -17.40 -13.73
N ILE A 400 20.17 -17.26 -12.67
CA ILE A 400 20.70 -16.98 -11.32
C ILE A 400 21.21 -18.22 -10.57
N ILE A 401 20.88 -19.42 -11.05
CA ILE A 401 21.24 -20.70 -10.42
C ILE A 401 21.39 -21.81 -11.48
N ASP A 402 22.20 -22.83 -11.21
CA ASP A 402 22.23 -24.05 -12.00
C ASP A 402 21.04 -24.93 -11.62
N THR A 403 20.01 -24.96 -12.48
CA THR A 403 18.75 -25.65 -12.22
C THR A 403 18.89 -27.17 -12.18
N GLU A 404 19.79 -27.73 -12.99
CA GLU A 404 20.05 -29.17 -13.02
C GLU A 404 20.77 -29.60 -11.75
N ALA A 405 21.84 -28.89 -11.38
CA ALA A 405 22.59 -29.19 -10.16
C ALA A 405 21.75 -28.95 -8.90
N PHE A 406 20.99 -27.85 -8.86
CA PHE A 406 20.11 -27.53 -7.74
C PHE A 406 19.05 -28.62 -7.53
N ARG A 407 18.35 -29.01 -8.59
CA ARG A 407 17.32 -30.04 -8.51
C ARG A 407 17.91 -31.41 -8.12
N ALA A 408 19.04 -31.80 -8.71
CA ALA A 408 19.69 -33.07 -8.37
C ALA A 408 20.06 -33.14 -6.88
N ARG A 409 20.55 -32.03 -6.32
CA ARG A 409 20.86 -31.92 -4.88
C ARG A 409 19.61 -32.00 -4.01
N LEU A 410 18.50 -31.35 -4.39
CA LEU A 410 17.22 -31.47 -3.68
C LEU A 410 16.72 -32.92 -3.63
N GLU A 411 16.78 -33.63 -4.77
CA GLU A 411 16.37 -35.04 -4.86
C GLU A 411 17.27 -35.93 -3.98
N GLU A 412 18.58 -35.68 -3.96
CA GLU A 412 19.54 -36.41 -3.12
C GLU A 412 19.25 -36.25 -1.63
N ILE A 413 19.07 -35.02 -1.13
CA ILE A 413 18.84 -34.79 0.31
C ILE A 413 17.46 -35.28 0.77
N SER A 414 16.46 -35.22 -0.11
CA SER A 414 15.11 -35.75 0.13
C SER A 414 15.13 -37.28 0.28
N ALA A 415 15.92 -37.97 -0.54
CA ALA A 415 16.08 -39.43 -0.47
C ALA A 415 17.01 -39.90 0.65
N GLY A 416 17.94 -39.05 1.10
CA GLY A 416 19.01 -39.40 2.03
C GLY A 416 18.59 -39.61 3.50
N GLY A 417 17.36 -39.21 3.88
CA GLY A 417 16.81 -39.42 5.23
C GLY A 417 17.52 -38.67 6.36
N LYS A 418 18.29 -37.61 6.04
CA LYS A 418 19.07 -36.81 7.00
C LYS A 418 18.38 -35.51 7.44
N LEU A 419 17.37 -35.07 6.70
CA LEU A 419 16.60 -33.87 7.02
C LEU A 419 15.63 -34.14 8.17
N ASP A 420 15.32 -33.10 8.94
CA ASP A 420 14.16 -33.15 9.82
C ASP A 420 12.85 -33.09 9.01
N GLN A 421 11.73 -33.23 9.70
CA GLN A 421 10.42 -33.34 9.06
C GLN A 421 10.03 -32.05 8.31
N ASP A 422 10.34 -30.88 8.88
CA ASP A 422 9.93 -29.58 8.33
C ASP A 422 10.77 -29.21 7.10
N ASP A 423 12.07 -29.49 7.14
CA ASP A 423 12.98 -29.30 6.02
C ASP A 423 12.66 -30.28 4.87
N LEU A 424 12.33 -31.53 5.19
CA LEU A 424 11.91 -32.51 4.19
C LEU A 424 10.60 -32.07 3.49
N GLU A 425 9.61 -31.59 4.25
CA GLU A 425 8.35 -31.08 3.69
C GLU A 425 8.59 -29.86 2.79
N THR A 426 9.50 -28.95 3.18
CA THR A 426 9.89 -27.79 2.37
C THR A 426 10.46 -28.22 1.01
N VAL A 427 11.41 -29.16 1.02
CA VAL A 427 12.06 -29.66 -0.21
C VAL A 427 11.06 -30.39 -1.11
N GLN A 428 10.24 -31.28 -0.54
CA GLN A 428 9.22 -32.03 -1.29
C GLN A 428 8.18 -31.09 -1.91
N THR A 429 7.74 -30.08 -1.16
CA THR A 429 6.78 -29.09 -1.66
C THR A 429 7.29 -28.36 -2.90
N LEU A 430 8.57 -27.96 -2.92
CA LEU A 430 9.16 -27.35 -4.11
C LEU A 430 9.23 -28.34 -5.27
N LEU A 431 9.74 -29.56 -5.05
CA LEU A 431 9.88 -30.57 -6.10
C LEU A 431 8.53 -30.88 -6.76
N ASP A 432 7.48 -31.08 -5.96
CA ASP A 432 6.12 -31.33 -6.44
C ASP A 432 5.54 -30.13 -7.22
N ALA A 433 5.80 -28.91 -6.76
CA ALA A 433 5.39 -27.70 -7.47
C ALA A 433 6.14 -27.53 -8.80
N TRP A 434 7.43 -27.84 -8.83
CA TRP A 434 8.28 -27.73 -10.01
C TRP A 434 7.91 -28.79 -11.06
N ASP A 435 7.58 -30.02 -10.63
CA ASP A 435 7.09 -31.08 -11.52
C ASP A 435 5.75 -30.74 -12.16
N ARG A 436 4.83 -30.15 -11.39
CA ARG A 436 3.56 -29.66 -11.92
C ARG A 436 3.77 -28.57 -12.97
N LYS A 437 4.71 -27.66 -12.73
CA LYS A 437 5.09 -26.60 -13.69
C LYS A 437 5.63 -27.18 -14.99
N ARG A 438 6.61 -28.10 -14.91
CA ARG A 438 7.18 -28.78 -16.10
C ARG A 438 6.15 -29.59 -16.89
N ALA A 439 5.17 -30.17 -16.19
CA ALA A 439 4.07 -30.92 -16.83
C ALA A 439 2.99 -30.02 -17.46
N GLY A 440 3.10 -28.68 -17.36
CA GLY A 440 2.07 -27.75 -17.83
C GLY A 440 0.77 -27.82 -17.04
N LYS A 441 0.81 -28.26 -15.77
CA LYS A 441 -0.36 -28.52 -14.91
C LYS A 441 -0.61 -27.41 -13.88
N GLU A 442 0.01 -26.23 -14.01
CA GLU A 442 -0.30 -25.08 -13.16
C GLU A 442 -1.77 -24.67 -13.34
N GLY A 443 -2.63 -25.06 -12.39
CA GLY A 443 -4.07 -24.77 -12.39
C GLY A 443 -5.02 -25.98 -12.52
N LEU A 444 -4.52 -27.21 -12.60
CA LEU A 444 -5.34 -28.42 -12.58
C LEU A 444 -5.27 -29.06 -11.18
N PHE A 445 -6.31 -28.87 -10.35
CA PHE A 445 -6.89 -29.71 -9.27
C PHE A 445 -7.68 -28.76 -8.31
N ASP A 446 -8.86 -29.02 -7.75
CA ASP A 446 -9.82 -30.14 -7.72
C ASP A 446 -11.15 -29.73 -8.41
N ARG A 447 -11.81 -30.70 -9.05
CA ARG A 447 -13.24 -30.62 -9.41
C ARG A 447 -14.10 -31.07 -8.24
#